data_AF-A0A934J1Q9-F1
#
_entry.id   AF-A0A934J1Q9-F1
#
_cell.length_a   1.000
_cell.length_b   1.000
_cell.length_c   1.000
_cell.angle_alpha   90.00
_cell.angle_beta   90.00
_cell.angle_gamma   90.00
#
_symmetry.space_group_name_H-M   'P 1'
#
loop_
_entity.id
_entity.type
_entity.pdbx_description
1 polymer ?
#
loop_
_entity_poly.entity_id
_entity_poly.type
_entity_poly.pdbx_seq_one_letter_code
_entity_poly.pdbx_strand_id
1 'polypeptide(L)' 'MSPMIEQRDEYITIIAPTATEAMAQFKARGLSEQGFAIAGRIGRHQFTLVGGEDAQELFSGAGMIAATFCRKVAI' A
#
# COMPACT_ATOMS: atom_id res chain seq x y z
N MET A 1 -34.27 -3.33 -12.66
CA MET A 1 -33.17 -2.53 -12.06
C MET A 1 -32.19 -3.52 -11.46
N SER A 2 -30.99 -3.63 -12.02
CA SER A 2 -29.95 -4.49 -11.43
C SER A 2 -29.46 -3.83 -10.15
N PRO A 3 -29.26 -4.57 -9.05
CA PRO A 3 -28.64 -3.99 -7.87
C PRO A 3 -27.23 -3.54 -8.25
N MET A 4 -26.95 -2.24 -8.14
CA MET A 4 -25.57 -1.76 -8.12
C MET A 4 -24.98 -2.29 -6.82
N ILE A 5 -24.17 -3.34 -6.91
CA ILE A 5 -23.31 -3.75 -5.81
C ILE A 5 -22.37 -2.57 -5.58
N GLU A 6 -22.54 -1.86 -4.47
CA GLU A 6 -21.62 -0.82 -4.06
C GLU A 6 -20.24 -1.48 -3.88
N GLN A 7 -19.23 -0.92 -4.53
CA GLN A 7 -17.87 -1.43 -4.49
C GLN A 7 -16.98 -0.31 -3.95
N ARG A 8 -16.14 -0.65 -2.95
CA ARG A 8 -15.07 0.24 -2.49
C ARG A 8 -13.71 -0.31 -2.90
N ASP A 9 -12.77 0.59 -3.12
CA ASP A 9 -11.37 0.22 -3.27
C ASP A 9 -10.74 0.06 -1.87
N GLU A 10 -10.14 -1.11 -1.65
CA GLU A 10 -9.31 -1.40 -0.49
C GLU A 10 -7.84 -1.30 -0.91
N TYR A 11 -7.01 -0.65 -0.09
CA TYR A 11 -5.61 -0.40 -0.38
C TYR A 11 -4.68 -1.03 0.65
N ILE A 12 -3.55 -1.55 0.18
CA ILE A 12 -2.43 -1.98 1.01
C ILE A 12 -1.15 -1.33 0.47
N THR A 13 -0.38 -0.68 1.34
CA THR A 13 0.95 -0.19 1.01
C THR A 13 2.01 -1.01 1.73
N ILE A 14 2.95 -1.55 0.99
CA ILE A 14 4.15 -2.20 1.53
C ILE A 14 5.29 -1.19 1.48
N ILE A 15 5.89 -0.92 2.63
CA ILE A 15 7.07 -0.04 2.78
C ILE A 15 8.30 -0.92 2.98
N ALA A 16 9.32 -0.77 2.13
CA ALA A 16 10.56 -1.57 2.19
C ALA A 16 11.78 -0.80 1.67
N PRO A 17 13.02 -1.18 2.03
CA PRO A 17 14.24 -0.52 1.53
C PRO A 17 14.37 -0.55 -0.01
N THR A 18 13.89 -1.63 -0.64
CA THR A 18 13.94 -1.85 -2.09
C THR A 18 12.60 -2.32 -2.67
N ALA A 19 12.42 -2.13 -3.98
CA ALA A 19 11.22 -2.60 -4.68
C ALA A 19 11.15 -4.13 -4.70
N THR A 20 12.31 -4.80 -4.81
CA THR A 20 12.42 -6.26 -4.77
C THR A 20 11.88 -6.83 -3.46
N GLU A 21 12.26 -6.24 -2.33
CA GLU A 21 11.74 -6.67 -1.02
C GLU A 21 10.24 -6.42 -0.88
N ALA A 22 9.74 -5.29 -1.39
CA ALA A 22 8.30 -5.00 -1.40
C ALA A 22 7.53 -6.04 -2.24
N MET A 23 8.04 -6.41 -3.42
CA MET A 23 7.42 -7.44 -4.27
C MET A 23 7.53 -8.84 -3.68
N ALA A 24 8.64 -9.15 -3.01
CA ALA A 24 8.80 -10.41 -2.28
C ALA A 24 7.73 -10.54 -1.18
N GLN A 25 7.47 -9.45 -0.44
CA GLN A 25 6.39 -9.41 0.54
C GLN A 25 4.99 -9.50 -0.08
N PHE A 26 4.77 -8.84 -1.22
CA PHE A 26 3.51 -8.97 -1.97
C PHE A 26 3.21 -10.43 -2.34
N LYS A 27 4.23 -11.15 -2.85
CA LYS A 27 4.12 -12.57 -3.20
C LYS A 27 3.97 -13.46 -1.97
N ALA A 28 4.78 -13.25 -0.93
CA ALA A 28 4.74 -14.06 0.29
C ALA A 28 3.39 -14.00 1.02
N ARG A 29 2.67 -12.88 0.90
CA ARG A 29 1.34 -12.67 1.48
C ARG A 29 0.19 -13.16 0.57
N GLY A 30 0.48 -13.68 -0.62
CA GLY A 30 -0.56 -14.12 -1.57
C GLY A 30 -1.49 -12.98 -2.01
N LEU A 31 -1.02 -11.72 -2.04
CA LEU A 31 -1.90 -10.58 -2.28
C LEU A 31 -2.50 -10.59 -3.70
N SER A 32 -1.79 -11.15 -4.68
CA SER A 32 -2.33 -11.36 -6.02
C SER A 32 -3.53 -12.30 -6.02
N GLU A 33 -3.50 -13.38 -5.24
CA GLU A 33 -4.58 -14.36 -5.12
C GLU A 33 -5.80 -13.76 -4.41
N GLN A 34 -5.55 -12.79 -3.53
CA GLN A 34 -6.57 -11.99 -2.86
C GLN A 34 -7.14 -10.86 -3.74
N GLY A 35 -6.70 -10.75 -5.00
CA GLY A 35 -7.21 -9.80 -5.98
C GLY A 35 -6.56 -8.41 -5.94
N PHE A 36 -5.47 -8.23 -5.17
CA PHE A 36 -4.74 -6.97 -5.15
C PHE A 36 -3.87 -6.81 -6.40
N ALA A 37 -3.93 -5.62 -7.00
CA ALA A 37 -3.10 -5.20 -8.13
C ALA A 37 -2.39 -3.88 -7.82
N ILE A 38 -1.34 -3.55 -8.58
CA ILE A 38 -0.59 -2.30 -8.39
C ILE A 38 -1.50 -1.10 -8.63
N ALA A 39 -1.59 -0.20 -7.65
CA ALA A 39 -2.49 0.96 -7.70
C ALA A 39 -1.87 2.16 -8.42
N GLY A 40 -0.54 2.19 -8.58
CA GLY A 40 0.17 3.31 -9.19
C GLY A 40 1.67 3.10 -9.28
N ARG A 41 2.41 4.16 -9.63
CA ARG A 41 3.86 4.11 -9.76
C ARG A 41 4.53 3.85 -8.40
N ILE A 42 5.40 2.84 -8.35
CA ILE A 42 6.26 2.58 -7.18
C ILE A 42 7.35 3.65 -7.13
N GLY A 43 7.53 4.27 -5.96
CA GLY A 43 8.47 5.36 -5.74
C GLY A 43 9.17 5.28 -4.38
N ARG A 44 10.30 6.00 -4.27
CA ARG A 44 11.03 6.16 -3.00
C ARG A 44 10.52 7.41 -2.29
N HIS A 45 9.96 7.23 -1.10
CA HIS A 45 9.34 8.27 -0.29
C HIS A 45 10.02 8.37 1.08
N GLN A 46 10.01 9.56 1.67
CA GLN A 46 10.24 9.72 3.11
C GLN A 46 8.88 9.68 3.81
N PHE A 47 8.87 9.20 5.06
CA PHE A 47 7.63 8.97 5.78
C PHE A 47 7.63 9.77 7.08
N THR A 48 6.54 10.50 7.32
CA THR A 48 6.31 11.24 8.55
C THR A 48 4.99 10.76 9.15
N LEU A 49 5.03 10.31 10.40
CA LEU A 49 3.83 10.00 11.18
C LEU A 49 3.42 11.24 11.94
N VAL A 50 2.21 11.74 11.68
CA VAL A 50 1.62 12.85 12.43
C VAL A 50 0.66 12.27 13.47
N GLY A 51 0.79 12.71 14.72
CA GLY A 51 -0.07 12.28 15.83
C GLY A 51 -0.26 13.40 16.85
N GLY A 52 -1.47 13.93 16.95
CA GLY A 52 -1.75 15.08 17.81
C GLY A 52 -1.08 16.35 17.28
N GLU A 53 -0.34 17.05 18.14
CA GLU A 53 0.42 18.25 17.77
C GLU A 53 1.83 17.94 17.22
N ASP A 54 2.26 16.67 17.29
CA ASP A 54 3.61 16.26 16.93
C ASP A 54 3.68 15.53 15.58
N ALA A 55 4.84 15.66 14.93
CA ALA A 55 5.20 14.93 13.74
C ALA A 55 6.55 14.21 13.96
N GLN A 56 6.60 12.92 13.65
CA GLN A 56 7.79 12.09 13.76
C GLN A 56 8.20 11.55 12.39
N GLU A 57 9.46 11.74 12.01
CA GLU A 57 10.02 11.04 10.86
C GLU A 57 10.16 9.55 11.16
N LEU A 58 9.58 8.72 10.29
CA LEU A 58 9.75 7.28 10.33
C LEU A 58 11.03 6.88 9.60
N PHE A 59 11.59 5.72 9.97
CA PHE A 59 12.82 5.16 9.38
C PHE A 59 14.03 6.12 9.45
N SER A 60 14.07 6.96 10.49
CA SER A 60 15.11 7.97 10.69
C SER A 60 15.28 8.91 9.49
N GLY A 61 14.18 9.22 8.80
CA GLY A 61 14.18 10.09 7.61
C GLY A 61 14.71 9.43 6.34
N ALA A 62 15.08 8.14 6.38
CA ALA A 62 15.53 7.42 5.20
C ALA A 62 14.41 7.26 4.16
N GLY A 63 14.74 7.49 2.89
CA GLY A 63 13.80 7.23 1.81
C GLY A 63 13.57 5.73 1.64
N MET A 64 12.33 5.26 1.70
CA MET A 64 11.93 3.87 1.52
C MET A 64 11.02 3.72 0.30
N ILE A 65 10.94 2.54 -0.28
CA ILE A 65 9.98 2.24 -1.35
C ILE A 65 8.58 2.10 -0.76
N ALA A 66 7.61 2.84 -1.30
CA ALA A 66 6.18 2.59 -1.12
C ALA A 66 5.62 1.88 -2.36
N ALA A 67 5.19 0.63 -2.20
CA ALA A 67 4.41 -0.08 -3.19
C ALA A 67 2.96 -0.20 -2.73
N THR A 68 2.07 0.55 -3.37
CA THR A 68 0.63 0.52 -3.06
C THR A 68 -0.11 -0.37 -4.03
N PHE A 69 -0.97 -1.21 -3.48
CA PHE A 69 -1.83 -2.13 -4.19
C PHE A 69 -3.27 -1.87 -3.81
N CYS A 70 -4.20 -2.12 -4.74
CA CYS A 70 -5.62 -2.00 -4.49
C CYS A 70 -6.39 -3.21 -5.00
N ARG A 71 -7.57 -3.43 -4.41
CA ARG A 71 -8.59 -4.34 -4.93
C ARG A 71 -9.97 -3.73 -4.73
N LYS A 72 -10.94 -4.18 -5.51
CA LYS A 72 -12.35 -3.85 -5.28
C LYS A 72 -12.96 -4.87 -4.33
N VAL A 73 -13.70 -4.39 -3.33
CA VAL A 73 -14.51 -5.23 -2.45
C VAL A 73 -15.95 -4.76 -2.51
N ALA A 74 -16.87 -5.71 -2.59
CA ALA A 74 -18.30 -5.46 -2.43
C ALA A 74 -18.57 -4.99 -0.99
N ILE A 75 -19.53 -4.07 -0.86
CA ILE A 75 -20.03 -3.57 0.42
C ILE A 75 -21.36 -4.26 0.75
#